data_AF-A0A2G7G9Z1-F1
#
_entry.id   AF-A0A2G7G9Z1-F1
#
_cell.length_a   1.000
_cell.length_b   1.000
_cell.length_c   1.000
_cell.angle_alpha   90.00
_cell.angle_beta   90.00
_cell.angle_gamma   90.00
#
_symmetry.space_group_name_H-M   'P 1'
#
loop_
_entity.id
_entity.type
_entity.pdbx_description
1 polymer ?
#
loop_
_entity_poly.entity_id
_entity_poly.type
_entity_poly.pdbx_seq_one_letter_code
_entity_poly.pdbx_strand_id
1 'polypeptide(L)'
;MRRTPKFTIIIVSKRHHTRVYPTEVQTADKNENTPPCTIVDRSITDPHCFGFFLQPHSAIHGTARNAFYFVILDEVFSQRYRGKLPPKYRNVAEIVQDLTLNLSYLVERATKGVRVCCAARYADLVCDRARCYLSRFYEPSSETSSVVSGASTAQATNRDVLVHEKIRNMMFYI
;
A
#
# COMPACT_ATOMS: atom_id res chain seq x y z
N MET A 1 -26.71 -23.17 6.73
CA MET A 1 -25.43 -22.79 7.37
C MET A 1 -24.87 -21.54 6.71
N ARG A 2 -24.72 -20.43 7.43
CA ARG A 2 -24.02 -19.24 6.92
C ARG A 2 -22.52 -19.57 6.82
N ARG A 3 -21.94 -19.54 5.62
CA ARG A 3 -20.50 -19.72 5.45
C ARG A 3 -19.79 -18.44 5.90
N THR A 4 -18.78 -18.59 6.76
CA THR A 4 -17.88 -17.49 7.11
C THR A 4 -16.99 -17.14 5.91
N PRO A 5 -16.83 -15.86 5.56
CA PRO A 5 -15.89 -15.46 4.53
C PRO A 5 -14.46 -15.72 5.01
N LYS A 6 -13.58 -16.08 4.07
CA LYS A 6 -12.15 -16.28 4.31
C LYS A 6 -11.41 -14.97 4.07
N PHE A 7 -10.35 -14.73 4.82
CA PHE A 7 -9.57 -13.50 4.71
C PHE A 7 -8.10 -13.75 4.38
N THR A 8 -7.52 -12.80 3.65
CA THR A 8 -6.08 -12.66 3.52
C THR A 8 -5.74 -11.23 3.92
N ILE A 9 -4.81 -11.07 4.85
CA ILE A 9 -4.41 -9.76 5.38
C ILE A 9 -2.94 -9.54 5.06
N ILE A 10 -2.67 -8.44 4.36
CA ILE A 10 -1.35 -8.06 3.88
C ILE A 10 -1.05 -6.66 4.39
N ILE A 11 0.05 -6.51 5.14
CA ILE A 11 0.58 -5.24 5.59
C ILE A 11 1.51 -4.70 4.51
N VAL A 12 1.38 -3.42 4.17
CA VAL A 12 2.30 -2.74 3.25
C VAL A 12 3.09 -1.65 3.99
N SER A 13 4.42 -1.72 3.92
CA SER A 13 5.32 -0.66 4.38
C SER A 13 5.97 0.03 3.20
N LYS A 14 5.58 1.29 2.98
CA LYS A 14 6.17 2.19 1.97
C LYS A 14 7.28 3.09 2.55
N ARG A 15 7.64 2.97 3.82
CA ARG A 15 8.70 3.78 4.44
C ARG A 15 9.60 2.84 5.24
N HIS A 16 10.71 2.44 4.64
CA HIS A 16 11.73 1.58 5.23
C HIS A 16 13.12 1.94 4.69
N HIS A 17 14.16 1.40 5.33
CA HIS A 17 15.56 1.68 5.00
C HIS A 17 16.14 0.79 3.89
N THR A 18 15.51 -0.34 3.57
CA THR A 18 15.96 -1.23 2.48
C THR A 18 15.89 -0.57 1.10
N ARG A 19 16.95 -0.73 0.30
CA ARG A 19 17.02 -0.36 -1.12
C ARG A 19 17.54 -1.56 -1.90
N VAL A 20 17.10 -1.69 -3.15
CA VAL A 20 17.55 -2.76 -4.05
C VAL A 20 18.14 -2.08 -5.27
N TYR A 21 19.33 -2.55 -5.67
CA TYR A 21 20.09 -2.02 -6.79
C TYR A 21 20.28 -3.13 -7.83
N PRO A 22 20.35 -2.78 -9.13
CA PRO A 22 20.71 -3.73 -10.17
C PRO A 22 22.15 -4.20 -9.96
N THR A 23 22.41 -5.49 -10.18
CA THR A 23 23.77 -6.05 -10.06
C THR A 23 24.66 -5.63 -11.23
N GLU A 24 24.06 -5.49 -12.42
CA GLU A 24 24.76 -5.16 -13.65
C GLU A 24 24.12 -3.94 -14.32
N VAL A 25 24.94 -3.08 -14.92
CA VAL A 25 24.49 -1.87 -15.63
C VAL A 25 23.52 -2.22 -16.77
N GLN A 26 23.69 -3.37 -17.42
CA GLN A 26 22.83 -3.83 -18.52
C GLN A 26 21.41 -4.21 -18.06
N THR A 27 21.25 -4.57 -16.78
CA THR A 27 19.96 -4.94 -16.18
C THR A 27 19.26 -3.76 -15.52
N ALA A 28 19.92 -2.60 -15.47
CA ALA A 28 19.37 -1.39 -14.88
C ALA A 28 18.33 -0.75 -15.80
N ASP A 29 17.39 -0.04 -15.20
CA ASP A 29 16.50 0.85 -15.95
C ASP A 29 17.23 2.13 -16.39
N LYS A 30 16.53 2.99 -17.13
CA LYS A 30 17.09 4.25 -17.66
C LYS A 30 17.62 5.20 -16.58
N ASN A 31 17.21 5.01 -15.33
CA ASN A 31 17.54 5.85 -14.19
C ASN A 31 18.42 5.09 -13.19
N GLU A 32 19.14 4.06 -13.65
CA GLU A 32 20.09 3.26 -12.86
C GLU A 32 19.45 2.51 -11.67
N ASN A 33 18.14 2.28 -11.73
CA ASN A 33 17.40 1.51 -10.73
C ASN A 33 17.09 0.10 -11.24
N THR A 34 16.57 -0.76 -10.34
CA THR A 34 16.02 -2.04 -10.80
C THR A 34 14.83 -1.81 -11.74
N PRO A 35 14.61 -2.68 -12.74
CA PRO A 35 13.50 -2.51 -13.67
C PRO A 35 12.14 -2.54 -12.96
N PRO A 36 11.11 -1.89 -13.53
CA PRO A 36 9.75 -2.05 -13.01
C PRO A 36 9.35 -3.52 -13.03
N CYS A 37 8.44 -3.88 -12.12
CA CYS A 37 8.01 -5.25 -11.83
C CYS A 37 9.07 -6.11 -11.10
N THR A 38 10.13 -5.51 -10.55
CA THR A 38 11.08 -6.24 -9.72
C THR A 38 10.42 -6.71 -8.41
N ILE A 39 10.54 -8.01 -8.13
CA ILE A 39 10.08 -8.66 -6.90
C ILE A 39 11.30 -9.26 -6.21
N VAL A 40 11.43 -9.06 -4.90
CA VAL A 40 12.46 -9.68 -4.07
C VAL A 40 11.80 -10.35 -2.88
N ASP A 41 11.79 -11.69 -2.88
CA ASP A 41 11.15 -12.52 -1.85
C ASP A 41 12.14 -13.49 -1.17
N ARG A 42 13.43 -13.39 -1.48
CA ARG A 42 14.50 -14.25 -0.94
C ARG A 42 15.65 -13.43 -0.37
N SER A 43 16.44 -14.07 0.50
CA SER A 43 17.70 -13.61 1.11
C SER A 43 17.59 -12.45 2.10
N ILE A 44 16.81 -11.41 1.78
CA ILE A 44 16.64 -10.21 2.61
C ILE A 44 15.28 -10.18 3.34
N THR A 45 14.47 -11.21 3.15
CA THR A 45 13.17 -11.43 3.78
C THR A 45 13.30 -12.50 4.86
N ASP A 46 12.38 -12.51 5.82
CA ASP A 46 12.35 -13.53 6.87
C ASP A 46 12.09 -14.92 6.24
N PRO A 47 12.89 -15.95 6.58
CA PRO A 47 12.80 -17.27 5.93
C PRO A 47 11.55 -18.07 6.33
N HIS A 48 10.90 -17.73 7.44
CA HIS A 48 9.73 -18.44 7.97
C HIS A 48 8.44 -17.69 7.70
N CYS A 49 8.51 -16.39 7.43
CA CYS A 49 7.36 -15.56 7.19
C CYS A 49 7.15 -15.26 5.71
N PHE A 50 5.89 -15.08 5.31
CA PHE A 50 5.58 -14.71 3.95
C PHE A 50 5.68 -13.19 3.75
N GLY A 51 6.86 -12.71 3.33
CA GLY A 51 7.10 -11.32 2.96
C GLY A 51 7.87 -11.15 1.66
N PHE A 52 7.65 -10.03 0.97
CA PHE A 52 8.34 -9.70 -0.28
C PHE A 52 8.41 -8.19 -0.52
N PHE A 53 9.47 -7.74 -1.19
CA PHE A 53 9.57 -6.38 -1.72
C PHE A 53 9.07 -6.35 -3.16
N LEU A 54 8.36 -5.28 -3.50
CA LEU A 54 7.81 -5.07 -4.84
C LEU A 54 8.13 -3.65 -5.34
N GLN A 55 8.63 -3.56 -6.58
CA GLN A 55 8.85 -2.32 -7.30
C GLN A 55 7.99 -2.27 -8.58
N PRO A 56 6.74 -1.79 -8.52
CA PRO A 56 5.84 -1.76 -9.69
C PRO A 56 6.11 -0.59 -10.64
N HIS A 57 7.05 0.30 -10.31
CA HIS A 57 7.28 1.57 -11.01
C HIS A 57 8.76 1.73 -11.36
N SER A 58 9.03 2.51 -12.40
CA SER A 58 10.37 3.07 -12.62
C SER A 58 10.48 4.37 -11.82
N ALA A 59 11.57 4.53 -11.07
CA ALA A 59 11.79 5.73 -10.27
C ALA A 59 12.21 6.88 -11.17
N ILE A 60 11.41 7.94 -11.23
CA ILE A 60 11.68 9.10 -12.09
C ILE A 60 12.93 9.87 -11.62
N HIS A 61 13.17 9.90 -10.30
CA HIS A 61 14.29 10.61 -9.72
C HIS A 61 14.81 9.90 -8.47
N GLY A 62 16.14 9.89 -8.33
CA GLY A 62 16.84 9.24 -7.23
C GLY A 62 16.69 7.72 -7.21
N THR A 63 16.97 7.11 -6.06
CA THR A 63 16.85 5.66 -5.88
C THR A 63 15.40 5.25 -5.66
N ALA A 64 14.96 4.27 -6.43
CA ALA A 64 13.69 3.60 -6.29
C ALA A 64 13.50 3.08 -4.87
N ARG A 65 12.32 3.33 -4.32
CA ARG A 65 11.94 2.78 -3.03
C ARG A 65 10.91 1.69 -3.27
N ASN A 66 11.26 0.47 -2.92
CA ASN A 66 10.35 -0.66 -3.01
C ASN A 66 9.29 -0.54 -1.91
N ALA A 67 8.16 -1.21 -2.05
CA ALA A 67 7.22 -1.39 -0.94
C ALA A 67 7.42 -2.81 -0.40
N PHE A 68 7.50 -2.94 0.93
CA PHE A 68 7.56 -4.24 1.59
C PHE A 68 6.14 -4.69 1.91
N TYR A 69 5.78 -5.89 1.45
CA TYR A 69 4.51 -6.54 1.72
C TYR A 69 4.75 -7.72 2.64
N PHE A 70 3.93 -7.83 3.69
CA PHE A 70 4.01 -8.88 4.68
C PHE A 70 2.62 -9.49 4.90
N VAL A 71 2.48 -10.78 4.60
CA VAL A 71 1.22 -11.51 4.71
C VAL A 71 1.13 -12.07 6.13
N ILE A 72 0.21 -11.52 6.93
CA ILE A 72 0.00 -11.96 8.33
C ILE A 72 -1.06 -13.05 8.44
N LEU A 73 -1.96 -13.13 7.46
CA LEU A 73 -3.03 -14.13 7.40
C LEU A 73 -3.29 -14.46 5.95
N ASP A 74 -3.37 -15.74 5.61
CA ASP A 74 -3.85 -16.20 4.30
C ASP A 74 -4.75 -17.43 4.42
N GLU A 75 -6.05 -17.21 4.40
CA GLU A 75 -7.04 -18.28 4.32
C GLU A 75 -7.58 -18.47 2.89
N VAL A 76 -7.43 -17.46 2.03
CA VAL A 76 -8.02 -17.47 0.69
C VAL A 76 -7.14 -18.23 -0.28
N PHE A 77 -5.88 -17.82 -0.45
CA PHE A 77 -5.02 -18.35 -1.51
C PHE A 77 -4.53 -19.74 -1.16
N SER A 78 -4.03 -19.93 0.07
CA SER A 78 -3.57 -21.22 0.58
C SER A 78 -4.64 -22.31 0.48
N GLN A 79 -5.90 -22.01 0.82
CA GLN A 79 -6.97 -23.00 0.73
C GLN A 79 -7.48 -23.21 -0.70
N ARG A 80 -7.56 -22.15 -1.51
CA ARG A 80 -8.04 -22.24 -2.90
C ARG A 80 -7.09 -23.04 -3.79
N TYR A 81 -5.78 -22.94 -3.54
CA TYR A 81 -4.74 -23.55 -4.38
C TYR A 81 -4.02 -24.74 -3.72
N ARG A 82 -4.60 -25.32 -2.65
CA ARG A 82 -4.01 -26.43 -1.86
C ARG A 82 -3.70 -27.71 -2.66
N GLY A 83 -4.24 -27.88 -3.86
CA GLY A 83 -4.02 -29.09 -4.68
C GLY A 83 -3.78 -28.87 -6.17
N LYS A 84 -4.19 -27.72 -6.72
CA LYS A 84 -3.97 -27.41 -8.13
C LYS A 84 -3.66 -25.93 -8.29
N LEU A 85 -2.42 -25.64 -8.65
CA LEU A 85 -2.01 -24.30 -9.04
C LEU A 85 -2.29 -24.10 -10.54
N PRO A 86 -2.60 -22.87 -10.98
CA PRO A 86 -2.58 -22.54 -12.40
C PRO A 86 -1.18 -22.78 -12.97
N PRO A 87 -1.06 -23.25 -14.22
CA PRO A 87 0.23 -23.65 -14.81
C PRO A 87 1.26 -22.51 -14.90
N LYS A 88 0.81 -21.25 -14.81
CA LYS A 88 1.67 -20.06 -14.78
C LYS A 88 2.51 -19.95 -13.49
N TYR A 89 2.04 -20.48 -12.37
CA TYR A 89 2.61 -20.20 -11.04
C TYR A 89 3.21 -21.46 -10.42
N ARG A 90 4.38 -21.33 -9.81
CA ARG A 90 5.12 -22.40 -9.12
C ARG A 90 4.61 -22.61 -7.70
N ASN A 91 4.21 -21.55 -7.03
CA ASN A 91 3.71 -21.58 -5.66
C ASN A 91 2.62 -20.52 -5.44
N VAL A 92 1.98 -20.57 -4.27
CA VAL A 92 0.92 -19.62 -3.90
C VAL A 92 1.47 -18.19 -3.75
N ALA A 93 2.74 -18.03 -3.37
CA ALA A 93 3.35 -16.73 -3.19
C ALA A 93 3.40 -15.92 -4.49
N GLU A 94 3.74 -16.56 -5.61
CA GLU A 94 3.75 -15.91 -6.93
C GLU A 94 2.36 -15.41 -7.36
N ILE A 95 1.30 -16.10 -6.94
CA ILE A 95 -0.08 -15.66 -7.22
C ILE A 95 -0.38 -14.36 -6.47
N VAL A 96 -0.01 -14.29 -5.20
CA VAL A 96 -0.22 -13.09 -4.37
C VAL A 96 0.66 -11.93 -4.84
N GLN A 97 1.90 -12.21 -5.22
CA GLN A 97 2.83 -11.22 -5.78
C GLN A 97 2.31 -10.64 -7.11
N ASP A 98 1.87 -11.49 -8.04
CA ASP A 98 1.29 -11.09 -9.33
C ASP A 98 -0.01 -10.29 -9.14
N LEU A 99 -0.89 -10.73 -8.24
CA LEU A 99 -2.09 -9.96 -7.89
C LEU A 99 -1.73 -8.59 -7.33
N THR A 100 -0.78 -8.52 -6.40
CA THR A 100 -0.36 -7.25 -5.78
C THR A 100 0.25 -6.31 -6.81
N LEU A 101 1.06 -6.83 -7.73
CA LEU A 101 1.60 -6.08 -8.87
C LEU A 101 0.49 -5.54 -9.77
N ASN A 102 -0.47 -6.36 -10.17
CA ASN A 102 -1.59 -5.94 -11.00
C ASN A 102 -2.43 -4.86 -10.31
N LEU A 103 -2.69 -5.00 -9.00
CA LEU A 103 -3.37 -3.96 -8.22
C LEU A 103 -2.61 -2.63 -8.19
N SER A 104 -1.28 -2.61 -8.32
CA SER A 104 -0.49 -1.39 -8.41
C SER A 104 -0.65 -0.64 -9.74
N TYR A 105 -1.23 -1.25 -10.77
CA TYR A 105 -1.53 -0.60 -12.05
C TYR A 105 -2.98 -0.12 -12.19
N LEU A 106 -3.87 -0.44 -11.24
CA LEU A 106 -5.29 -0.07 -11.30
C LEU A 106 -5.60 1.32 -10.73
N VAL A 107 -4.66 2.24 -10.70
CA VAL A 107 -4.90 3.59 -10.16
C VAL A 107 -5.33 4.54 -11.26
N GLU A 108 -6.51 5.15 -11.11
CA GLU A 108 -7.09 6.03 -12.14
C GLU A 108 -6.33 7.37 -12.31
N ARG A 109 -5.59 7.83 -11.31
CA ARG A 109 -4.83 9.10 -11.37
C ARG A 109 -3.54 9.03 -12.20
N ALA A 110 -3.11 7.84 -12.64
CA ALA A 110 -1.83 7.69 -13.34
C ALA A 110 -1.86 6.53 -14.34
N THR A 111 -1.26 6.74 -15.52
CA THR A 111 -1.05 5.71 -16.55
C THR A 111 0.19 4.84 -16.29
N LYS A 112 0.71 4.87 -15.06
CA LYS A 112 1.94 4.17 -14.64
C LYS A 112 1.69 3.45 -13.32
N GLY A 113 2.44 2.38 -13.09
CA GLY A 113 2.41 1.65 -11.82
C GLY A 113 2.71 2.57 -10.65
N VAL A 114 1.92 2.48 -9.59
CA VAL A 114 2.15 3.21 -8.34
C VAL A 114 2.85 2.33 -7.32
N ARG A 115 3.68 2.94 -6.47
CA ARG A 115 4.55 2.24 -5.52
C ARG A 115 3.85 1.24 -4.58
N VAL A 116 2.62 1.52 -4.17
CA VAL A 116 1.80 0.63 -3.31
C VAL A 116 0.56 0.18 -4.06
N CYS A 117 -0.07 -0.91 -3.64
CA CYS A 117 -1.30 -1.40 -4.27
C CYS A 117 -2.40 -0.32 -4.26
N CYS A 118 -3.28 -0.36 -5.27
CA CYS A 118 -4.32 0.65 -5.47
C CYS A 118 -5.21 0.85 -4.23
N ALA A 119 -5.60 -0.24 -3.55
CA ALA A 119 -6.40 -0.18 -2.33
C ALA A 119 -5.72 0.64 -1.21
N ALA A 120 -4.43 0.38 -0.93
CA ALA A 120 -3.68 1.15 0.06
C ALA A 120 -3.50 2.61 -0.38
N ARG A 121 -3.27 2.85 -1.68
CA ARG A 121 -3.14 4.20 -2.22
C ARG A 121 -4.42 5.03 -2.05
N TYR A 122 -5.58 4.43 -2.26
CA TYR A 122 -6.87 5.08 -2.05
C TYR A 122 -7.18 5.32 -0.59
N ALA A 123 -6.83 4.38 0.30
CA ALA A 123 -6.94 4.60 1.74
C ALA A 123 -6.10 5.81 2.19
N ASP A 124 -4.86 5.95 1.69
CA ASP A 124 -4.05 7.16 1.95
C ASP A 124 -4.76 8.44 1.50
N LEU A 125 -5.37 8.44 0.30
CA LEU A 125 -6.08 9.62 -0.23
C LEU A 125 -7.33 9.98 0.57
N VAL A 126 -8.08 8.98 1.05
CA VAL A 126 -9.22 9.20 1.95
C VAL A 126 -8.73 9.82 3.27
N CYS A 127 -7.66 9.30 3.86
CA CYS A 127 -7.07 9.83 5.08
C CYS A 127 -6.53 11.26 4.89
N ASP A 128 -5.91 11.55 3.74
CA ASP A 128 -5.43 12.90 3.41
C ASP A 128 -6.62 13.88 3.26
N ARG A 129 -7.72 13.45 2.63
CA ARG A 129 -8.94 14.26 2.53
C ARG A 129 -9.61 14.48 3.89
N ALA A 130 -9.68 13.44 4.72
CA ALA A 130 -10.19 13.55 6.09
C ALA A 130 -9.37 14.55 6.91
N ARG A 131 -8.04 14.59 6.73
CA ARG A 131 -7.18 15.60 7.36
C ARG A 131 -7.57 17.02 6.97
N CYS A 132 -7.96 17.27 5.72
CA CYS A 132 -8.45 18.59 5.29
C CYS A 132 -9.76 18.99 5.99
N TYR A 133 -10.68 18.05 6.24
CA TYR A 133 -11.92 18.33 6.98
C TYR A 133 -11.64 18.64 8.45
N LEU A 134 -10.59 18.04 8.99
CA LEU A 134 -10.18 18.20 10.38
C LEU A 134 -9.15 19.32 10.59
N SER A 135 -8.83 20.13 9.57
CA SER A 135 -7.78 21.16 9.67
C SER A 135 -8.01 22.12 10.83
N ARG A 136 -9.27 22.51 11.07
CA ARG A 136 -9.69 23.37 12.20
C ARG A 136 -9.29 22.83 13.59
N PHE A 137 -9.12 21.52 13.74
CA PHE A 137 -8.78 20.89 15.02
C PHE A 137 -7.28 20.63 15.19
N TYR A 138 -6.51 20.59 14.10
CA TYR A 138 -5.11 20.16 14.11
C TYR A 138 -4.12 21.21 13.59
N GLU A 139 -4.58 22.26 12.90
CA GLU A 139 -3.74 23.41 12.56
C GLU A 139 -3.73 24.41 13.73
N PRO A 140 -2.54 24.82 14.22
CA PRO A 140 -2.46 25.85 15.24
C PRO A 140 -2.94 27.17 14.63
N SER A 141 -3.92 27.82 15.26
CA SER A 141 -4.29 29.20 14.92
C SER A 141 -3.06 30.09 15.06
N SER A 142 -2.78 30.92 14.05
CA SER A 142 -1.59 31.77 13.94
C SER A 142 -1.44 32.83 15.06
N GLU A 143 -2.29 32.84 16.06
CA GLU A 143 -2.17 33.66 17.25
C GLU A 143 -2.09 32.74 18.47
N THR A 144 -0.87 32.57 18.97
CA THR A 144 -0.55 32.00 20.30
C THR A 144 -1.25 30.68 20.66
N SER A 145 -0.62 29.54 20.40
CA SER A 145 -1.02 28.29 21.06
C SER A 145 0.18 27.37 21.30
N SER A 146 0.79 27.54 22.47
CA SER A 146 1.52 26.47 23.15
C SER A 146 0.50 25.39 23.54
N VAL A 147 0.76 24.14 23.13
CA VAL A 147 -0.06 23.00 23.53
C VAL A 147 0.19 22.70 25.01
N VAL A 148 -0.70 23.17 25.89
CA VAL A 148 -0.68 22.81 27.30
C VAL A 148 -1.25 21.39 27.43
N SER A 149 -0.45 20.44 27.91
CA SER A 149 -0.88 19.08 28.24
C SER A 149 -1.96 19.13 29.34
N GLY A 150 -3.23 19.19 28.95
CA GLY A 150 -4.36 19.20 29.90
C GLY A 150 -5.54 20.11 29.54
N ALA A 151 -5.45 20.98 28.54
CA ALA A 151 -6.60 21.76 28.07
C ALA A 151 -7.48 20.93 27.12
N SER A 152 -8.78 20.89 27.36
CA SER A 152 -9.77 20.19 26.52
C SER A 152 -9.85 20.83 25.13
N THR A 153 -8.97 20.40 24.22
CA THR A 153 -9.10 20.71 22.79
C THR A 153 -10.43 20.14 22.32
N ALA A 154 -11.22 20.91 21.57
CA ALA A 154 -12.45 20.42 20.96
C ALA A 154 -12.12 19.13 20.19
N GLN A 155 -12.60 17.99 20.69
CA GLN A 155 -12.32 16.71 20.06
C GLN A 155 -13.13 16.62 18.78
N ALA A 156 -12.46 16.26 17.68
CA ALA A 156 -13.13 15.93 16.44
C ALA A 156 -14.15 14.82 16.68
N THR A 157 -15.36 15.02 16.20
CA THR A 157 -16.44 14.04 16.26
C THR A 157 -16.59 13.32 14.93
N ASN A 158 -17.29 12.19 14.91
CA ASN A 158 -17.59 11.49 13.65
C ASN A 158 -18.36 12.36 12.65
N ARG A 159 -19.08 13.39 13.11
CA ARG A 159 -19.81 14.32 12.24
C ARG A 159 -18.89 15.20 11.40
N ASP A 160 -17.68 15.47 11.87
CA ASP A 160 -16.72 16.33 11.19
C ASP A 160 -16.06 15.66 9.97
N VAL A 161 -16.18 14.32 9.85
CA VAL A 161 -15.63 13.53 8.74
C VAL A 161 -16.74 12.91 7.87
N LEU A 162 -18.01 13.01 8.30
CA LEU A 162 -19.15 12.47 7.57
C LEU A 162 -19.39 13.26 6.28
N VAL A 163 -19.26 12.55 5.15
CA VAL A 163 -19.54 13.10 3.83
C VAL A 163 -21.04 13.10 3.52
N HIS A 164 -21.48 14.05 2.69
CA HIS A 164 -22.88 14.15 2.25
C HIS A 164 -23.34 12.86 1.55
N GLU A 165 -24.60 12.44 1.77
CA GLU A 165 -25.13 11.15 1.28
C GLU A 165 -24.96 10.94 -0.23
N LYS A 166 -25.21 11.98 -1.02
CA LYS A 166 -25.00 11.98 -2.48
C LYS A 166 -23.59 11.57 -2.92
N ILE A 167 -22.56 11.87 -2.12
CA ILE A 167 -21.15 11.60 -2.47
C ILE A 167 -20.57 10.40 -1.73
N ARG A 168 -21.32 9.78 -0.82
CA ARG A 168 -20.86 8.68 0.04
C ARG A 168 -20.34 7.47 -0.73
N ASN A 169 -20.99 7.14 -1.85
CA ASN A 169 -20.65 5.98 -2.68
C ASN A 169 -19.82 6.37 -3.92
N MET A 170 -19.25 7.59 -3.93
CA MET A 170 -18.39 8.07 -5.01
C MET A 170 -16.94 8.13 -4.55
N MET A 171 -16.00 8.08 -5.48
CA MET A 171 -14.58 8.27 -5.21
C MET A 171 -14.23 9.77 -5.03
N PHE A 172 -14.91 10.49 -4.13
CA PHE A 172 -14.74 11.94 -3.93
C PHE A 172 -13.32 12.37 -3.51
N TYR A 173 -12.51 11.41 -3.06
CA TYR A 173 -11.12 11.56 -2.63
C TYR A 173 -10.12 11.43 -3.78
N ILE A 174 -10.59 11.00 -4.97
CA ILE A 174 -9.78 10.98 -6.18
C ILE A 174 -9.72 12.35 -6.85
#